data_AF-A0AAU5UK16-F1
#
_entry.id   AF-A0AAU5UK16-F1
#
_cell.length_a   1.000
_cell.length_b   1.000
_cell.length_c   1.000
_cell.angle_alpha   90.00
_cell.angle_beta   90.00
_cell.angle_gamma   90.00
#
_symmetry.space_group_name_H-M   'P 1'
#
loop_
_entity.id
_entity.type
_entity.pdbx_description
1 polymer ?
#
loop_
_entity_poly.entity_id
_entity_poly.type
_entity_poly.pdbx_seq_one_letter_code
_entity_poly.pdbx_strand_id
1 'polypeptide(L)'
;MKFRVLAVALLALAASPAAVPVTAAASHGIPVQLDGRTADRYPEGIAWDPTRQAFLIGSLATGRISVVGRDGVPHPFGVAPGVSTFGLHVDAVRNRVLVTYADIGNGERSSDATLYKQSGVAIYNLRTGRLERKVDLNTPRLNPAGGRHGVNDLAIDAVGNAYVTDPSGDAIYRITPGGTASVLVRDERLQSDTIGPNGIVWHPGGYLLVVRYDVGTLFRISLRGELSMTGLTSALVGGDGLALARDGRLIAITNKLGAAGVERATVLSSRDNYRTAQVRAVEPWPVSGPTTAAITPYGTYVLSGRIDVLIAGGWSDQFTVRRMEVG
;
A
#
# COMPACT_ATOMS: atom_id res chain seq x y z
N MET A 1 29.62 86.20 39.54
CA MET A 1 30.58 85.23 39.00
C MET A 1 29.90 83.87 38.97
N LYS A 2 29.87 83.22 37.79
CA LYS A 2 29.18 81.95 37.51
C LYS A 2 29.93 80.77 38.15
N PHE A 3 29.21 79.80 38.70
CA PHE A 3 29.59 78.38 38.63
C PHE A 3 28.34 77.50 38.48
N ARG A 4 28.26 76.82 37.35
CA ARG A 4 27.36 75.70 37.01
C ARG A 4 28.12 74.41 37.29
N VAL A 5 27.51 73.39 37.90
CA VAL A 5 27.75 71.95 37.66
C VAL A 5 26.44 71.22 38.05
N LEU A 6 25.61 70.85 37.07
CA LEU A 6 25.46 69.53 36.42
C LEU A 6 24.89 68.43 37.35
N ALA A 7 23.56 68.27 37.30
CA ALA A 7 22.87 67.09 37.81
C ALA A 7 22.89 66.00 36.72
N VAL A 8 23.44 64.84 37.04
CA VAL A 8 23.41 63.64 36.19
C VAL A 8 22.05 62.97 36.37
N ALA A 9 21.23 62.99 35.32
CA ALA A 9 20.00 62.19 35.27
C ALA A 9 20.36 60.75 34.90
N LEU A 10 20.12 59.80 35.81
CA LEU A 10 20.12 58.38 35.47
C LEU A 10 18.84 58.08 34.66
N LEU A 11 18.98 57.81 33.36
CA LEU A 11 17.95 57.12 32.59
C LEU A 11 17.93 55.64 32.98
N ALA A 12 16.87 55.21 33.65
CA ALA A 12 16.55 53.79 33.76
C ALA A 12 15.97 53.33 32.42
N LEU A 13 16.75 52.59 31.62
CA LEU A 13 16.21 51.83 30.49
C LEU A 13 15.38 50.67 31.04
N ALA A 14 14.05 50.79 30.91
CA ALA A 14 13.16 49.64 31.06
C ALA A 14 13.40 48.69 29.88
N ALA A 15 14.09 47.58 30.13
CA ALA A 15 14.20 46.49 29.17
C ALA A 15 12.83 45.79 29.08
N SER A 16 12.10 46.02 27.98
CA SER A 16 10.95 45.20 27.62
C SER A 16 11.39 43.73 27.53
N PRO A 17 10.71 42.78 28.18
CA PRO A 17 11.03 41.37 27.99
C PRO A 17 10.79 41.04 26.52
N ALA A 18 11.88 40.73 25.80
CA ALA A 18 11.78 40.21 24.45
C ALA A 18 10.92 38.96 24.50
N ALA A 19 9.80 38.98 23.78
CA ALA A 19 8.99 37.79 23.58
C ALA A 19 9.89 36.74 22.94
N VAL A 20 10.22 35.70 23.70
CA VAL A 20 10.84 34.50 23.15
C VAL A 20 9.89 34.02 22.06
N PRO A 21 10.32 33.90 20.80
CA PRO A 21 9.48 33.31 19.78
C PRO A 21 9.15 31.91 20.29
N VAL A 22 7.88 31.66 20.56
CA VAL A 22 7.36 30.32 20.76
C VAL A 22 7.72 29.59 19.47
N THR A 23 8.78 28.79 19.52
CA THR A 23 9.05 27.79 18.49
C THR A 23 7.76 26.99 18.38
N ALA A 24 7.06 27.14 17.25
CA ALA A 24 5.93 26.30 16.93
C ALA A 24 6.35 24.86 17.23
N ALA A 25 5.67 24.21 18.17
CA ALA A 25 5.92 22.82 18.49
C ALA A 25 5.96 22.05 17.16
N ALA A 26 7.10 21.39 16.87
CA ALA A 26 7.22 20.55 15.69
C ALA A 26 6.00 19.63 15.65
N SER A 27 5.22 19.68 14.57
CA SER A 27 4.00 18.90 14.46
C SER A 27 4.37 17.42 14.64
N HIS A 28 3.83 16.80 15.69
CA HIS A 28 4.07 15.40 16.05
C HIS A 28 3.28 14.46 15.10
N GLY A 29 3.52 14.53 13.79
CA GLY A 29 2.81 13.71 12.80
C GLY A 29 3.42 13.75 11.41
N ILE A 30 3.00 12.80 10.58
CA ILE A 30 3.29 12.79 9.14
C ILE A 30 2.48 13.92 8.47
N PRO A 31 3.06 14.69 7.53
CA PRO A 31 2.32 15.69 6.76
C PRO A 31 1.05 15.10 6.12
N VAL A 32 0.05 15.94 5.85
CA VAL A 32 -1.17 15.50 5.13
C VAL A 32 -0.82 14.96 3.75
N GLN A 33 0.16 15.57 3.09
CA GLN A 33 0.65 15.16 1.79
C GLN A 33 2.17 15.17 1.80
N LEU A 34 2.74 14.10 1.24
CA LEU A 34 4.15 13.96 0.94
C LEU A 34 4.28 13.80 -0.57
N ASP A 35 4.88 14.77 -1.23
CA ASP A 35 5.24 14.68 -2.64
C ASP A 35 6.72 14.37 -2.74
N GLY A 36 7.05 13.28 -3.42
CA GLY A 36 8.42 12.79 -3.55
C GLY A 36 8.80 12.51 -4.99
N ARG A 37 10.11 12.30 -5.18
CA ARG A 37 10.69 11.83 -6.44
C ARG A 37 11.57 10.62 -6.18
N THR A 38 11.51 9.62 -7.04
CA THR A 38 12.33 8.41 -6.96
C THR A 38 12.79 7.95 -8.34
N ALA A 39 14.09 7.70 -8.46
CA ALA A 39 14.68 7.10 -9.67
C ALA A 39 14.21 5.65 -9.87
N ASP A 40 13.69 5.00 -8.82
CA ASP A 40 13.16 3.65 -8.89
C ASP A 40 11.81 3.60 -9.61
N ARG A 41 11.08 4.73 -9.68
CA ARG A 41 9.84 5.00 -10.42
C ARG A 41 8.64 4.09 -10.12
N TYR A 42 7.47 4.66 -10.33
CA TYR A 42 6.16 4.02 -10.24
C TYR A 42 5.95 3.14 -8.99
N PRO A 43 6.01 3.73 -7.78
CA PRO A 43 5.61 3.01 -6.59
C PRO A 43 4.15 2.57 -6.68
N GLU A 44 3.88 1.29 -6.46
CA GLU A 44 2.53 0.73 -6.51
C GLU A 44 2.05 0.35 -5.12
N GLY A 45 2.86 -0.39 -4.35
CA GLY A 45 2.53 -0.75 -2.98
C GLY A 45 3.09 0.22 -1.94
N ILE A 46 2.36 0.37 -0.83
CA ILE A 46 2.76 1.12 0.36
C ILE A 46 2.46 0.33 1.63
N ALA A 47 3.34 0.41 2.62
CA ALA A 47 3.09 -0.12 3.97
C ALA A 47 3.65 0.81 5.05
N TRP A 48 3.03 0.83 6.23
CA TRP A 48 3.55 1.58 7.36
C TRP A 48 4.52 0.75 8.19
N ASP A 49 5.72 1.27 8.41
CA ASP A 49 6.69 0.72 9.34
C ASP A 49 6.60 1.46 10.69
N PRO A 50 6.00 0.86 11.73
CA PRO A 50 5.88 1.50 13.03
C PRO A 50 7.21 1.64 13.77
N THR A 51 8.24 0.89 13.38
CA THR A 51 9.56 0.93 14.05
C THR A 51 10.39 2.14 13.62
N ARG A 52 10.21 2.58 12.37
CA ARG A 52 10.85 3.78 11.80
C ARG A 52 9.93 5.00 11.78
N GLN A 53 8.64 4.79 12.01
CA GLN A 53 7.60 5.79 11.79
C GLN A 53 7.67 6.38 10.37
N ALA A 54 7.77 5.48 9.39
CA ALA A 54 7.98 5.80 7.98
C ALA A 54 7.16 4.84 7.10
N PHE A 55 7.01 5.19 5.83
CA PHE A 55 6.43 4.29 4.83
C PHE A 55 7.51 3.43 4.19
N LEU A 56 7.15 2.21 3.80
CA LEU A 56 7.84 1.45 2.78
C LEU A 56 7.05 1.59 1.48
N ILE A 57 7.75 1.83 0.37
CA ILE A 57 7.16 1.86 -0.97
C ILE A 57 7.91 0.92 -1.90
N GLY A 58 7.19 0.31 -2.84
CA GLY A 58 7.76 -0.49 -3.91
C GLY A 58 8.15 0.33 -5.15
N SER A 59 8.46 -0.39 -6.22
CA SER A 59 8.70 0.10 -7.56
C SER A 59 8.28 -0.95 -8.60
N LEU A 60 7.50 -0.53 -9.59
CA LEU A 60 7.22 -1.34 -10.77
C LEU A 60 8.40 -1.37 -11.74
N ALA A 61 9.11 -0.26 -11.93
CA ALA A 61 10.16 -0.19 -12.95
C ALA A 61 11.40 -1.03 -12.59
N THR A 62 11.83 -0.99 -11.33
CA THR A 62 13.14 -1.54 -10.92
C THR A 62 13.03 -2.72 -9.94
N GLY A 63 11.88 -2.87 -9.27
CA GLY A 63 11.66 -3.87 -8.22
C GLY A 63 12.38 -3.53 -6.90
N ARG A 64 12.79 -2.27 -6.73
CA ARG A 64 13.43 -1.78 -5.50
C ARG A 64 12.39 -1.34 -4.48
N ILE A 65 12.78 -1.43 -3.21
CA ILE A 65 11.97 -1.07 -2.06
C ILE A 65 12.70 0.06 -1.33
N SER A 66 11.97 1.12 -0.99
CA SER A 66 12.52 2.29 -0.30
C SER A 66 11.72 2.63 0.96
N VAL A 67 12.42 3.15 1.96
CA VAL A 67 11.84 3.82 3.14
C VAL A 67 11.60 5.28 2.79
N VAL A 68 10.42 5.81 3.08
CA VAL A 68 10.07 7.23 2.89
C VAL A 68 9.61 7.81 4.22
N GLY A 69 10.39 8.75 4.75
CA GLY A 69 10.10 9.46 5.97
C GLY A 69 9.18 10.67 5.75
N ARG A 70 9.09 11.52 6.77
CA ARG A 70 8.32 12.78 6.74
C ARG A 70 8.86 13.84 5.78
N ASP A 71 10.08 13.67 5.28
CA ASP A 71 10.72 14.54 4.29
C ASP A 71 10.36 14.16 2.85
N GLY A 72 9.68 13.02 2.65
CA GLY A 72 9.31 12.53 1.32
C GLY A 72 10.50 11.97 0.53
N VAL A 73 11.70 11.86 1.13
CA VAL A 73 12.91 11.40 0.45
C VAL A 73 13.01 9.88 0.56
N PRO A 74 13.10 9.15 -0.57
CA PRO A 74 13.28 7.70 -0.57
C PRO A 74 14.71 7.31 -0.18
N HIS A 75 14.83 6.35 0.74
CA HIS A 75 16.08 5.72 1.13
C HIS A 75 16.03 4.21 0.86
N PRO A 76 17.12 3.60 0.33
CA PRO A 76 17.12 2.17 0.04
C PRO A 76 16.75 1.29 1.25
N PHE A 77 15.86 0.33 1.03
CA PHE A 77 15.53 -0.73 1.99
C PHE A 77 15.98 -2.10 1.50
N GLY A 78 15.59 -2.47 0.28
CA GLY A 78 15.84 -3.79 -0.28
C GLY A 78 15.54 -3.84 -1.77
N VAL A 79 15.79 -5.00 -2.38
CA VAL A 79 15.53 -5.25 -3.80
C VAL A 79 14.88 -6.61 -3.95
N ALA A 80 13.77 -6.65 -4.69
CA ALA A 80 13.08 -7.88 -4.99
C ALA A 80 13.89 -8.81 -5.91
N PRO A 81 13.78 -10.13 -5.72
CA PRO A 81 14.35 -11.09 -6.66
C PRO A 81 13.62 -11.08 -8.01
N GLY A 82 12.43 -10.48 -8.10
CA GLY A 82 11.65 -10.31 -9.33
C GLY A 82 11.94 -9.00 -10.07
N VAL A 83 11.28 -8.79 -11.20
CA VAL A 83 11.39 -7.56 -12.01
C VAL A 83 10.73 -6.36 -11.31
N SER A 84 9.51 -6.53 -10.85
CA SER A 84 8.67 -5.50 -10.23
C SER A 84 8.24 -5.91 -8.82
N THR A 85 7.89 -4.91 -8.01
CA THR A 85 7.19 -5.11 -6.72
C THR A 85 5.80 -4.51 -6.79
N PHE A 86 4.86 -5.12 -6.06
CA PHE A 86 3.46 -4.68 -5.98
C PHE A 86 3.11 -4.46 -4.51
N GLY A 87 2.17 -5.19 -3.93
CA GLY A 87 1.80 -5.15 -2.51
C GLY A 87 2.95 -5.38 -1.51
N LEU A 88 2.95 -4.58 -0.45
CA LEU A 88 3.86 -4.67 0.70
C LEU A 88 3.05 -4.82 1.98
N HIS A 89 3.55 -5.61 2.93
CA HIS A 89 2.98 -5.70 4.26
C HIS A 89 4.07 -5.77 5.33
N VAL A 90 3.95 -4.94 6.36
CA VAL A 90 4.86 -4.95 7.52
C VAL A 90 4.25 -5.79 8.64
N ASP A 91 4.88 -6.93 8.95
CA ASP A 91 4.55 -7.77 10.10
C ASP A 91 5.56 -7.49 11.22
N ALA A 92 5.38 -6.34 11.86
CA ALA A 92 6.32 -5.82 12.87
C ALA A 92 6.50 -6.77 14.05
N VAL A 93 5.44 -7.46 14.48
CA VAL A 93 5.49 -8.41 15.61
C VAL A 93 6.38 -9.62 15.30
N ARG A 94 6.62 -9.94 14.03
CA ARG A 94 7.55 -10.99 13.58
C ARG A 94 8.82 -10.44 12.93
N ASN A 95 9.08 -9.14 13.06
CA ASN A 95 10.27 -8.46 12.51
C ASN A 95 10.48 -8.71 11.00
N ARG A 96 9.41 -8.70 10.20
CA ARG A 96 9.50 -8.98 8.77
C ARG A 96 8.67 -8.06 7.90
N VAL A 97 9.10 -7.90 6.66
CA VAL A 97 8.34 -7.27 5.57
C VAL A 97 8.11 -8.33 4.51
N LEU A 98 6.88 -8.48 4.06
CA LEU A 98 6.54 -9.32 2.92
C LEU A 98 6.25 -8.40 1.73
N VAL A 99 6.80 -8.76 0.58
CA VAL A 99 6.67 -8.00 -0.66
C VAL A 99 6.34 -8.98 -1.78
N THR A 100 5.23 -8.76 -2.46
CA THR A 100 4.96 -9.47 -3.72
C THR A 100 5.92 -8.99 -4.80
N TYR A 101 6.40 -9.92 -5.60
CA TYR A 101 7.17 -9.61 -6.79
C TYR A 101 6.61 -10.39 -7.96
N ALA A 102 6.58 -9.76 -9.13
CA ALA A 102 6.23 -10.41 -10.37
C ALA A 102 6.85 -9.67 -11.57
N ASP A 103 6.61 -10.19 -12.76
CA ASP A 103 6.83 -9.47 -14.00
C ASP A 103 5.58 -9.55 -14.87
N ILE A 104 4.93 -8.41 -15.08
CA ILE A 104 3.73 -8.29 -15.94
C ILE A 104 4.02 -7.51 -17.23
N GLY A 105 5.29 -7.16 -17.49
CA GLY A 105 5.71 -6.50 -18.74
C GLY A 105 6.12 -5.04 -18.59
N ASN A 106 5.88 -4.44 -17.42
CA ASN A 106 6.05 -2.99 -17.23
C ASN A 106 7.40 -2.59 -16.62
N GLY A 107 8.19 -3.55 -16.14
CA GLY A 107 9.49 -3.27 -15.52
C GLY A 107 10.63 -3.20 -16.52
N GLU A 108 11.69 -2.46 -16.18
CA GLU A 108 12.86 -2.25 -17.03
C GLU A 108 13.63 -3.54 -17.35
N ARG A 109 13.56 -4.52 -16.44
CA ARG A 109 14.19 -5.84 -16.57
C ARG A 109 13.24 -6.90 -17.14
N SER A 110 12.07 -6.49 -17.63
CA SER A 110 11.12 -7.39 -18.27
C SER A 110 11.70 -8.00 -19.55
N SER A 111 11.40 -9.27 -19.77
CA SER A 111 11.86 -10.05 -20.92
C SER A 111 10.94 -11.25 -21.14
N ASP A 112 11.03 -11.91 -22.30
CA ASP A 112 10.28 -13.15 -22.56
C ASP A 112 10.58 -14.26 -21.52
N ALA A 113 11.75 -14.22 -20.88
CA ALA A 113 12.13 -15.19 -19.86
C ALA A 113 11.43 -14.95 -18.52
N THR A 114 10.95 -13.73 -18.26
CA THR A 114 10.42 -13.31 -16.96
C THR A 114 8.93 -12.98 -17.01
N LEU A 115 8.45 -12.46 -18.14
CA LEU A 115 7.09 -12.00 -18.37
C LEU A 115 6.06 -13.09 -18.08
N TYR A 116 5.21 -12.83 -17.08
CA TYR A 116 4.21 -13.73 -16.50
C TYR A 116 4.75 -15.08 -16.01
N LYS A 117 6.07 -15.16 -15.79
CA LYS A 117 6.79 -16.35 -15.34
C LYS A 117 7.39 -16.16 -13.95
N GLN A 118 7.80 -14.94 -13.61
CA GLN A 118 8.22 -14.59 -12.26
C GLN A 118 7.00 -14.13 -11.46
N SER A 119 6.70 -14.82 -10.36
CA SER A 119 5.60 -14.48 -9.46
C SER A 119 5.84 -15.09 -8.09
N GLY A 120 5.83 -14.30 -7.02
CA GLY A 120 6.08 -14.81 -5.68
C GLY A 120 6.11 -13.76 -4.59
N VAL A 121 6.55 -14.18 -3.40
CA VAL A 121 6.70 -13.31 -2.23
C VAL A 121 8.13 -13.36 -1.71
N ALA A 122 8.72 -12.19 -1.52
CA ALA A 122 9.99 -12.01 -0.85
C ALA A 122 9.76 -11.56 0.61
N ILE A 123 10.48 -12.18 1.54
CA ILE A 123 10.40 -11.90 2.97
C ILE A 123 11.73 -11.31 3.42
N TYR A 124 11.68 -10.10 3.97
CA TYR A 124 12.85 -9.36 4.44
C TYR A 124 12.82 -9.19 5.94
N ASN A 125 14.00 -9.12 6.54
CA ASN A 125 14.15 -8.62 7.90
C ASN A 125 13.71 -7.15 7.97
N LEU A 126 12.74 -6.82 8.81
CA LEU A 126 12.24 -5.45 8.92
C LEU A 126 13.33 -4.47 9.35
N ARG A 127 14.23 -4.85 10.26
CA ARG A 127 15.26 -3.95 10.77
C ARG A 127 16.41 -3.73 9.79
N THR A 128 16.80 -4.76 9.05
CA THR A 128 18.03 -4.67 8.23
C THR A 128 17.77 -4.57 6.73
N GLY A 129 16.54 -4.80 6.27
CA GLY A 129 16.23 -4.87 4.83
C GLY A 129 16.83 -6.09 4.11
N ARG A 130 17.43 -7.03 4.86
CA ARG A 130 18.05 -8.23 4.29
C ARG A 130 16.97 -9.21 3.86
N LEU A 131 17.06 -9.72 2.63
CA LEU A 131 16.23 -10.82 2.16
C LEU A 131 16.49 -12.07 3.00
N GLU A 132 15.45 -12.63 3.60
CA GLU A 132 15.53 -13.85 4.42
C GLU A 132 14.93 -15.05 3.70
N ARG A 133 13.91 -14.84 2.86
CA ARG A 133 13.27 -15.93 2.10
C ARG A 133 12.66 -15.43 0.81
N LYS A 134 12.72 -16.27 -0.23
CA LYS A 134 11.94 -16.17 -1.46
C LYS A 134 10.95 -17.34 -1.50
N VAL A 135 9.68 -17.07 -1.79
CA VAL A 135 8.65 -18.08 -2.01
C VAL A 135 8.17 -17.92 -3.44
N ASP A 136 8.45 -18.91 -4.28
CA ASP A 136 7.99 -18.96 -5.67
C ASP A 136 6.56 -19.49 -5.73
N LEU A 137 5.68 -18.75 -6.41
CA LEU A 137 4.27 -19.11 -6.55
C LEU A 137 3.95 -19.67 -7.93
N ASN A 138 4.84 -19.52 -8.91
CA ASN A 138 4.68 -20.11 -10.24
C ASN A 138 5.44 -21.44 -10.35
N THR A 139 4.98 -22.45 -9.61
CA THR A 139 5.56 -23.81 -9.64
C THR A 139 4.56 -24.81 -10.23
N PRO A 140 5.02 -25.95 -10.80
CA PRO A 140 4.10 -26.99 -11.30
C PRO A 140 3.09 -27.49 -10.26
N ARG A 141 3.41 -27.41 -8.96
CA ARG A 141 2.50 -27.78 -7.87
C ARG A 141 1.37 -26.77 -7.67
N LEU A 142 1.65 -25.49 -7.81
CA LEU A 142 0.69 -24.40 -7.59
C LEU A 142 -0.04 -23.99 -8.89
N ASN A 143 0.62 -24.27 -10.02
CA ASN A 143 0.20 -23.96 -11.37
C ASN A 143 0.33 -25.18 -12.31
N PRO A 144 -0.42 -26.27 -12.08
CA PRO A 144 -0.27 -27.49 -12.85
C PRO A 144 -0.67 -27.35 -14.33
N ALA A 145 -1.57 -26.43 -14.65
CA ALA A 145 -1.99 -26.13 -16.02
C ALA A 145 -0.99 -25.24 -16.78
N GLY A 146 0.02 -24.68 -16.09
CA GLY A 146 0.83 -23.60 -16.64
C GLY A 146 0.02 -22.32 -16.83
N GLY A 147 0.51 -21.40 -17.66
CA GLY A 147 -0.16 -20.12 -17.95
C GLY A 147 0.46 -18.94 -17.22
N ARG A 148 -0.22 -17.78 -17.31
CA ARG A 148 0.29 -16.50 -16.83
C ARG A 148 0.16 -16.38 -15.31
N HIS A 149 1.20 -15.88 -14.66
CA HIS A 149 1.22 -15.60 -13.23
C HIS A 149 1.69 -14.18 -12.98
N GLY A 150 1.08 -13.50 -12.02
CA GLY A 150 1.43 -12.13 -11.69
C GLY A 150 0.75 -11.71 -10.41
N VAL A 151 1.33 -12.09 -9.27
CA VAL A 151 0.79 -11.74 -7.96
C VAL A 151 0.83 -10.24 -7.71
N ASN A 152 -0.19 -9.71 -7.05
CA ASN A 152 -0.29 -8.28 -6.76
C ASN A 152 -0.23 -7.99 -5.26
N ASP A 153 -1.26 -8.33 -4.48
CA ASP A 153 -1.38 -7.87 -3.10
C ASP A 153 -1.29 -9.03 -2.11
N LEU A 154 -1.05 -8.70 -0.83
CA LEU A 154 -1.02 -9.70 0.24
C LEU A 154 -1.57 -9.18 1.58
N ALA A 155 -2.18 -10.10 2.32
CA ALA A 155 -2.63 -9.89 3.69
C ALA A 155 -2.02 -10.93 4.63
N ILE A 156 -1.88 -10.59 5.91
CA ILE A 156 -1.31 -11.48 6.93
C ILE A 156 -2.33 -11.70 8.04
N ASP A 157 -2.55 -12.96 8.43
CA ASP A 157 -3.41 -13.28 9.58
C ASP A 157 -2.68 -13.17 10.93
N ALA A 158 -3.45 -13.28 12.02
CA ALA A 158 -2.92 -13.17 13.38
C ALA A 158 -1.78 -14.15 13.70
N VAL A 159 -1.72 -15.32 13.05
CA VAL A 159 -0.66 -16.33 13.28
C VAL A 159 0.52 -16.20 12.31
N GLY A 160 0.41 -15.32 11.31
CA GLY A 160 1.47 -14.98 10.38
C GLY A 160 1.44 -15.77 9.08
N ASN A 161 0.32 -16.40 8.71
CA ASN A 161 0.17 -16.86 7.33
C ASN A 161 -0.06 -15.65 6.44
N ALA A 162 0.54 -15.65 5.25
CA ALA A 162 0.26 -14.68 4.21
C ALA A 162 -0.76 -15.25 3.22
N TYR A 163 -1.61 -14.38 2.69
CA TYR A 163 -2.58 -14.68 1.65
C TYR A 163 -2.32 -13.74 0.49
N VAL A 164 -2.21 -14.27 -0.72
CA VAL A 164 -1.66 -13.53 -1.86
C VAL A 164 -2.61 -13.63 -3.03
N THR A 165 -2.94 -12.51 -3.66
CA THR A 165 -3.76 -12.46 -4.87
C THR A 165 -2.91 -12.65 -6.11
N ASP A 166 -3.44 -13.39 -7.08
CA ASP A 166 -2.84 -13.57 -8.40
C ASP A 166 -3.84 -13.20 -9.49
N PRO A 167 -3.90 -11.91 -9.87
CA PRO A 167 -4.78 -11.43 -10.92
C PRO A 167 -4.61 -12.15 -12.27
N SER A 168 -3.44 -12.71 -12.57
CA SER A 168 -3.18 -13.41 -13.83
C SER A 168 -3.41 -14.93 -13.77
N GLY A 169 -3.32 -15.51 -12.57
CA GLY A 169 -3.48 -16.95 -12.32
C GLY A 169 -4.82 -17.34 -11.68
N ASP A 170 -5.75 -16.38 -11.56
CA ASP A 170 -7.12 -16.52 -11.06
C ASP A 170 -7.22 -17.21 -9.70
N ALA A 171 -6.25 -16.95 -8.83
CA ALA A 171 -6.07 -17.70 -7.60
C ALA A 171 -5.76 -16.79 -6.41
N ILE A 172 -6.07 -17.32 -5.22
CA ILE A 172 -5.55 -16.83 -3.95
C ILE A 172 -4.66 -17.93 -3.38
N TYR A 173 -3.43 -17.58 -3.03
CA TYR A 173 -2.50 -18.48 -2.36
C TYR A 173 -2.49 -18.25 -0.86
N ARG A 174 -2.12 -19.29 -0.11
CA ARG A 174 -1.76 -19.21 1.30
C ARG A 174 -0.31 -19.63 1.48
N ILE A 175 0.45 -18.86 2.24
CA ILE A 175 1.85 -19.13 2.60
C ILE A 175 1.94 -19.19 4.12
N THR A 176 2.42 -20.31 4.66
CA THR A 176 2.66 -20.46 6.10
C THR A 176 3.88 -19.64 6.56
N PRO A 177 4.06 -19.36 7.87
CA PRO A 177 5.28 -18.72 8.37
C PRO A 177 6.58 -19.43 7.96
N GLY A 178 6.54 -20.75 7.77
CA GLY A 178 7.68 -21.55 7.29
C GLY A 178 7.98 -21.38 5.80
N GLY A 179 7.14 -20.68 5.05
CA GLY A 179 7.29 -20.47 3.60
C GLY A 179 6.65 -21.54 2.72
N THR A 180 5.90 -22.49 3.29
CA THR A 180 5.15 -23.46 2.49
C THR A 180 3.93 -22.79 1.87
N ALA A 181 3.85 -22.81 0.54
CA ALA A 181 2.75 -22.26 -0.24
C ALA A 181 1.75 -23.35 -0.68
N SER A 182 0.48 -22.96 -0.77
CA SER A 182 -0.63 -23.77 -1.30
C SER A 182 -1.67 -22.87 -1.96
N VAL A 183 -2.41 -23.39 -2.94
CA VAL A 183 -3.62 -22.73 -3.44
C VAL A 183 -4.68 -22.75 -2.33
N LEU A 184 -5.17 -21.58 -1.93
CA LEU A 184 -6.31 -21.48 -1.01
C LEU A 184 -7.62 -21.64 -1.80
N VAL A 185 -7.75 -20.89 -2.90
CA VAL A 185 -8.90 -20.97 -3.80
C VAL A 185 -8.46 -20.63 -5.23
N ARG A 186 -9.05 -21.35 -6.18
CA ARG A 186 -9.06 -21.04 -7.62
C ARG A 186 -10.49 -21.30 -8.09
N ASP A 187 -11.14 -20.28 -8.61
CA ASP A 187 -12.59 -20.28 -8.85
C ASP A 187 -12.90 -19.40 -10.07
N GLU A 188 -13.83 -19.83 -10.93
CA GLU A 188 -14.22 -19.12 -12.16
C GLU A 188 -14.68 -17.68 -11.87
N ARG A 189 -15.25 -17.42 -10.69
CA ARG A 189 -15.69 -16.07 -10.29
C ARG A 189 -14.54 -15.08 -10.14
N LEU A 190 -13.31 -15.56 -9.98
CA LEU A 190 -12.09 -14.74 -9.94
C LEU A 190 -11.55 -14.40 -11.34
N GLN A 191 -11.90 -15.19 -12.36
CA GLN A 191 -11.34 -15.06 -13.71
C GLN A 191 -11.72 -13.76 -14.39
N SER A 192 -10.75 -13.10 -15.04
CA SER A 192 -10.94 -11.81 -15.71
C SER A 192 -10.24 -11.76 -17.06
N ASP A 193 -10.84 -11.03 -18.01
CA ASP A 193 -10.22 -10.71 -19.29
C ASP A 193 -9.19 -9.55 -19.19
N THR A 194 -9.17 -8.83 -18.06
CA THR A 194 -8.22 -7.73 -17.80
C THR A 194 -7.43 -7.96 -16.51
N ILE A 195 -7.95 -7.53 -15.36
CA ILE A 195 -7.32 -7.67 -14.05
C ILE A 195 -8.34 -8.33 -13.10
N GLY A 196 -7.97 -9.51 -12.60
CA GLY A 196 -8.82 -10.34 -11.73
C GLY A 196 -8.74 -9.97 -10.25
N PRO A 197 -8.60 -10.95 -9.33
CA PRO A 197 -8.51 -10.68 -7.88
C PRO A 197 -7.29 -9.81 -7.59
N ASN A 198 -7.49 -8.66 -6.95
CA ASN A 198 -6.45 -7.66 -6.79
C ASN A 198 -6.16 -7.32 -5.32
N GLY A 199 -6.78 -6.29 -4.74
CA GLY A 199 -6.54 -5.96 -3.33
C GLY A 199 -7.11 -7.01 -2.37
N ILE A 200 -6.41 -7.22 -1.25
CA ILE A 200 -6.76 -8.23 -0.25
C ILE A 200 -6.51 -7.74 1.17
N VAL A 201 -7.45 -8.01 2.08
CA VAL A 201 -7.25 -7.83 3.53
C VAL A 201 -7.71 -9.05 4.31
N TRP A 202 -7.05 -9.28 5.45
CA TRP A 202 -7.51 -10.25 6.44
C TRP A 202 -8.40 -9.56 7.48
N HIS A 203 -9.58 -10.14 7.72
CA HIS A 203 -10.50 -9.68 8.75
C HIS A 203 -10.33 -10.51 10.04
N PRO A 204 -10.30 -9.89 11.24
CA PRO A 204 -10.16 -10.60 12.52
C PRO A 204 -11.22 -11.66 12.80
N GLY A 205 -12.37 -11.58 12.11
CA GLY A 205 -13.40 -12.61 12.10
C GLY A 205 -13.04 -13.92 11.38
N GLY A 206 -11.79 -14.07 10.90
CA GLY A 206 -11.28 -15.32 10.33
C GLY A 206 -11.61 -15.54 8.86
N TYR A 207 -11.63 -14.47 8.06
CA TYR A 207 -11.87 -14.53 6.62
C TYR A 207 -11.10 -13.43 5.89
N LEU A 208 -11.01 -13.57 4.57
CA LEU A 208 -10.39 -12.59 3.68
C LEU A 208 -11.49 -11.78 2.97
N LEU A 209 -11.19 -10.52 2.70
CA LEU A 209 -11.91 -9.71 1.73
C LEU A 209 -11.00 -9.46 0.55
N VAL A 210 -11.48 -9.77 -0.66
CA VAL A 210 -10.73 -9.62 -1.90
C VAL A 210 -11.59 -8.87 -2.90
N VAL A 211 -11.07 -7.77 -3.45
CA VAL A 211 -11.75 -7.07 -4.54
C VAL A 211 -11.27 -7.62 -5.87
N ARG A 212 -12.20 -7.84 -6.79
CA ARG A 212 -11.89 -8.11 -8.20
C ARG A 212 -11.91 -6.79 -8.96
N TYR A 213 -10.83 -6.49 -9.65
CA TYR A 213 -10.56 -5.14 -10.15
C TYR A 213 -11.54 -4.70 -11.26
N ASP A 214 -11.70 -5.52 -12.30
CA ASP A 214 -12.44 -5.18 -13.52
C ASP A 214 -13.94 -4.90 -13.29
N VAL A 215 -14.62 -5.72 -12.50
CA VAL A 215 -16.07 -5.65 -12.25
C VAL A 215 -16.41 -5.09 -10.87
N GLY A 216 -15.41 -4.90 -10.00
CA GLY A 216 -15.61 -4.29 -8.69
C GLY A 216 -16.37 -5.14 -7.67
N THR A 217 -16.39 -6.45 -7.87
CA THR A 217 -17.00 -7.37 -6.90
C THR A 217 -16.09 -7.52 -5.69
N LEU A 218 -16.66 -7.40 -4.48
CA LEU A 218 -15.97 -7.72 -3.24
C LEU A 218 -16.33 -9.13 -2.80
N PHE A 219 -15.35 -10.02 -2.77
CA PHE A 219 -15.51 -11.38 -2.29
C PHE A 219 -15.13 -11.50 -0.83
N ARG A 220 -15.90 -12.31 -0.11
CA ARG A 220 -15.57 -12.84 1.20
C ARG A 220 -15.13 -14.29 1.05
N ILE A 221 -13.91 -14.61 1.50
CA ILE A 221 -13.29 -15.94 1.33
C ILE A 221 -12.92 -16.53 2.69
N SER A 222 -13.40 -17.74 3.00
CA SER A 222 -13.04 -18.44 4.23
C SER A 222 -11.60 -18.98 4.17
N LEU A 223 -10.98 -19.28 5.32
CA LEU A 223 -9.65 -19.89 5.36
C LEU A 223 -9.62 -21.35 4.85
N ARG A 224 -10.77 -21.89 4.47
CA ARG A 224 -10.91 -23.19 3.78
C ARG A 224 -11.08 -23.03 2.26
N GLY A 225 -11.09 -21.79 1.75
CA GLY A 225 -11.23 -21.49 0.32
C GLY A 225 -12.68 -21.29 -0.15
N GLU A 226 -13.66 -21.25 0.75
CA GLU A 226 -15.05 -21.02 0.35
C GLU A 226 -15.27 -19.54 0.00
N LEU A 227 -15.69 -19.29 -1.24
CA LEU A 227 -15.85 -17.95 -1.79
C LEU A 227 -17.33 -17.56 -1.90
N SER A 228 -17.67 -16.37 -1.40
CA SER A 228 -19.00 -15.76 -1.44
C SER A 228 -18.91 -14.29 -1.82
N MET A 229 -19.92 -13.76 -2.51
CA MET A 229 -19.98 -12.32 -2.84
C MET A 229 -20.49 -11.52 -1.64
N THR A 230 -19.88 -10.36 -1.41
CA THR A 230 -20.41 -9.35 -0.48
C THR A 230 -21.49 -8.56 -1.21
N GLY A 231 -22.67 -8.45 -0.63
CA GLY A 231 -23.72 -7.57 -1.13
C GLY A 231 -23.32 -6.10 -0.98
N LEU A 232 -22.99 -5.45 -2.09
CA LEU A 232 -22.66 -4.03 -2.15
C LEU A 232 -23.80 -3.23 -2.77
N THR A 233 -23.99 -1.99 -2.31
CA THR A 233 -24.91 -1.04 -2.94
C THR A 233 -24.38 -0.49 -4.26
N SER A 234 -23.06 -0.55 -4.48
CA SER A 234 -22.41 -0.12 -5.71
C SER A 234 -21.12 -0.90 -5.90
N ALA A 235 -20.83 -1.32 -7.13
CA ALA A 235 -19.60 -2.02 -7.46
C ALA A 235 -18.37 -1.12 -7.29
N LEU A 236 -17.26 -1.72 -6.90
CA LEU A 236 -15.96 -1.07 -6.73
C LEU A 236 -15.12 -1.18 -8.02
N VAL A 237 -15.68 -0.86 -9.18
CA VAL A 237 -14.98 -1.01 -10.47
C VAL A 237 -13.66 -0.25 -10.45
N GLY A 238 -12.58 -0.91 -10.88
CA GLY A 238 -11.21 -0.43 -10.73
C GLY A 238 -10.66 -0.58 -9.30
N GLY A 239 -11.26 -1.48 -8.50
CA GLY A 239 -10.89 -1.75 -7.12
C GLY A 239 -9.51 -2.37 -7.04
N ASP A 240 -8.58 -1.60 -6.52
CA ASP A 240 -7.17 -1.93 -6.44
C ASP A 240 -6.84 -2.34 -5.00
N GLY A 241 -6.02 -1.60 -4.27
CA GLY A 241 -5.69 -1.88 -2.88
C GLY A 241 -6.85 -1.75 -1.89
N LEU A 242 -6.82 -2.62 -0.88
CA LEU A 242 -7.75 -2.61 0.26
C LEU A 242 -6.99 -2.37 1.56
N ALA A 243 -7.60 -1.63 2.49
CA ALA A 243 -7.09 -1.46 3.85
C ALA A 243 -8.21 -1.67 4.87
N LEU A 244 -7.91 -2.35 5.98
CA LEU A 244 -8.88 -2.61 7.05
C LEU A 244 -8.51 -1.77 8.28
N ALA A 245 -9.43 -0.89 8.68
CA ALA A 245 -9.31 -0.13 9.91
C ALA A 245 -9.55 -1.03 11.13
N ARG A 246 -9.04 -0.61 12.30
CA ARG A 246 -9.15 -1.37 13.55
C ARG A 246 -10.59 -1.59 14.02
N ASP A 247 -11.50 -0.70 13.65
CA ASP A 247 -12.93 -0.78 13.95
C ASP A 247 -13.70 -1.70 12.98
N GLY A 248 -12.99 -2.36 12.05
CA GLY A 248 -13.54 -3.27 11.07
C GLY A 248 -14.07 -2.59 9.80
N ARG A 249 -13.92 -1.26 9.65
CA ARG A 249 -14.25 -0.60 8.38
C ARG A 249 -13.21 -0.91 7.31
N LEU A 250 -13.70 -1.07 6.08
CA LEU A 250 -12.88 -1.38 4.91
C LEU A 250 -12.74 -0.11 4.08
N ILE A 251 -11.51 0.25 3.76
CA ILE A 251 -11.18 1.30 2.81
C ILE A 251 -10.84 0.59 1.50
N ALA A 252 -11.56 0.92 0.44
CA ALA A 252 -11.27 0.48 -0.91
C ALA A 252 -10.75 1.65 -1.76
N ILE A 253 -9.60 1.48 -2.36
CA ILE A 253 -9.05 2.42 -3.33
C ILE A 253 -9.46 1.97 -4.72
N THR A 254 -10.09 2.85 -5.47
CA THR A 254 -10.45 2.58 -6.87
C THR A 254 -9.72 3.55 -7.79
N ASN A 255 -9.38 3.09 -8.99
CA ASN A 255 -8.77 3.88 -10.05
C ASN A 255 -9.29 3.48 -11.44
N LYS A 256 -8.63 3.96 -12.50
CA LYS A 256 -9.01 3.72 -13.91
C LYS A 256 -7.85 3.20 -14.77
N LEU A 257 -6.90 2.51 -14.15
CA LEU A 257 -5.65 2.06 -14.79
C LEU A 257 -5.87 0.90 -15.79
N GLY A 258 -6.82 0.00 -15.53
CA GLY A 258 -7.12 -1.17 -16.38
C GLY A 258 -8.61 -1.47 -16.58
N ALA A 259 -9.49 -0.59 -16.08
CA ALA A 259 -10.95 -0.70 -16.17
C ALA A 259 -11.59 0.70 -16.10
N ALA A 260 -12.85 0.80 -16.50
CA ALA A 260 -13.63 2.05 -16.46
C ALA A 260 -14.09 2.42 -15.03
N GLY A 261 -13.17 2.38 -14.07
CA GLY A 261 -13.40 2.77 -12.68
C GLY A 261 -13.33 4.28 -12.45
N VAL A 262 -13.29 4.67 -11.18
CA VAL A 262 -13.24 6.07 -10.73
C VAL A 262 -12.17 6.22 -9.67
N GLU A 263 -11.41 7.32 -9.72
CA GLU A 263 -10.34 7.61 -8.75
C GLU A 263 -10.94 8.12 -7.43
N ARG A 264 -10.97 7.27 -6.40
CA ARG A 264 -11.54 7.61 -5.08
C ARG A 264 -11.09 6.63 -3.99
N ALA A 265 -11.21 7.08 -2.75
CA ALA A 265 -11.24 6.21 -1.58
C ALA A 265 -12.69 6.03 -1.12
N THR A 266 -13.14 4.79 -0.93
CA THR A 266 -14.48 4.47 -0.46
C THR A 266 -14.40 3.75 0.88
N VAL A 267 -15.07 4.30 1.90
CA VAL A 267 -15.17 3.68 3.23
C VAL A 267 -16.44 2.86 3.31
N LEU A 268 -16.30 1.57 3.57
CA LEU A 268 -17.36 0.60 3.70
C LEU A 268 -17.43 0.10 5.14
N SER A 269 -18.64 -0.19 5.61
CA SER A 269 -18.86 -0.88 6.89
C SER A 269 -19.87 -1.99 6.73
N SER A 270 -19.76 -3.00 7.59
CA SER A 270 -20.70 -4.11 7.66
C SER A 270 -21.16 -4.32 9.10
N ARG A 271 -22.35 -4.92 9.25
CA ARG A 271 -22.89 -5.39 10.53
C ARG A 271 -23.10 -6.91 10.57
N ASP A 272 -22.73 -7.61 9.49
CA ASP A 272 -23.04 -9.02 9.28
C ASP A 272 -21.82 -9.85 8.81
N ASN A 273 -20.62 -9.41 9.21
CA ASN A 273 -19.33 -9.98 8.82
C ASN A 273 -19.06 -9.90 7.30
N TYR A 274 -19.38 -8.75 6.71
CA TYR A 274 -19.25 -8.47 5.28
C TYR A 274 -19.97 -9.50 4.40
N ARG A 275 -21.13 -10.00 4.85
CA ARG A 275 -22.09 -10.61 3.90
C ARG A 275 -22.76 -9.51 3.09
N THR A 276 -23.00 -8.36 3.71
CA THR A 276 -23.35 -7.10 3.05
C THR A 276 -22.45 -5.98 3.59
N ALA A 277 -22.24 -4.94 2.77
CA ALA A 277 -21.54 -3.75 3.19
C ALA A 277 -22.19 -2.48 2.61
N GLN A 278 -22.18 -1.42 3.42
CA GLN A 278 -22.73 -0.11 3.06
C GLN A 278 -21.61 0.91 2.95
N VAL A 279 -21.69 1.75 1.93
CA VAL A 279 -20.84 2.95 1.79
C VAL A 279 -21.15 3.92 2.93
N ARG A 280 -20.10 4.38 3.61
CA ARG A 280 -20.17 5.37 4.70
C ARG A 280 -19.61 6.71 4.29
N ALA A 281 -18.54 6.70 3.51
CA ALA A 281 -17.93 7.89 2.97
C ALA A 281 -17.31 7.58 1.61
N VAL A 282 -17.23 8.60 0.77
CA VAL A 282 -16.51 8.58 -0.50
C VAL A 282 -15.68 9.86 -0.57
N GLU A 283 -14.40 9.69 -0.86
CA GLU A 283 -13.47 10.79 -1.12
C GLU A 283 -13.01 10.70 -2.57
N PRO A 284 -13.45 11.59 -3.46
CA PRO A 284 -12.82 11.72 -4.78
C PRO A 284 -11.33 11.97 -4.61
N TRP A 285 -10.50 11.20 -5.30
CA TRP A 285 -9.07 11.27 -5.08
C TRP A 285 -8.42 12.32 -5.98
N PRO A 286 -7.67 13.30 -5.44
CA PRO A 286 -7.19 14.44 -6.22
C PRO A 286 -5.93 14.17 -7.05
N VAL A 287 -5.25 13.04 -6.85
CA VAL A 287 -4.01 12.68 -7.55
C VAL A 287 -4.24 11.43 -8.38
N SER A 288 -4.06 11.51 -9.70
CA SER A 288 -4.32 10.38 -10.59
C SER A 288 -3.53 9.12 -10.26
N GLY A 289 -4.14 7.98 -10.59
CA GLY A 289 -3.59 6.64 -10.38
C GLY A 289 -3.34 6.26 -8.91
N PRO A 290 -4.30 6.46 -7.97
CA PRO A 290 -4.14 5.91 -6.63
C PRO A 290 -4.22 4.38 -6.65
N THR A 291 -3.34 3.70 -5.92
CA THR A 291 -3.22 2.24 -5.97
C THR A 291 -3.67 1.58 -4.69
N THR A 292 -3.08 1.95 -3.55
CA THR A 292 -3.37 1.30 -2.27
C THR A 292 -3.16 2.24 -1.09
N ALA A 293 -3.52 1.79 0.11
CA ALA A 293 -3.50 2.59 1.33
C ALA A 293 -2.79 1.89 2.50
N ALA A 294 -2.07 2.67 3.29
CA ALA A 294 -1.47 2.26 4.55
C ALA A 294 -2.21 2.89 5.74
N ILE A 295 -2.64 2.05 6.69
CA ILE A 295 -3.19 2.51 7.98
C ILE A 295 -2.04 2.88 8.91
N THR A 296 -2.06 4.11 9.43
CA THR A 296 -1.06 4.61 10.38
C THR A 296 -1.73 5.12 11.66
N PRO A 297 -0.97 5.36 12.74
CA PRO A 297 -1.47 6.11 13.90
C PRO A 297 -1.92 7.54 13.59
N TYR A 298 -1.56 8.09 12.43
CA TYR A 298 -1.84 9.47 12.01
C TYR A 298 -2.96 9.58 10.96
N GLY A 299 -3.60 8.45 10.62
CA GLY A 299 -4.65 8.32 9.61
C GLY A 299 -4.29 7.33 8.50
N THR A 300 -5.20 7.18 7.54
CA THR A 300 -5.02 6.33 6.35
C THR A 300 -4.37 7.14 5.25
N TYR A 301 -3.25 6.65 4.71
CA TYR A 301 -2.50 7.30 3.64
C TYR A 301 -2.57 6.49 2.37
N VAL A 302 -2.93 7.11 1.25
CA VAL A 302 -3.05 6.49 -0.06
C VAL A 302 -1.85 6.91 -0.92
N LEU A 303 -1.32 5.95 -1.67
CA LEU A 303 -0.23 6.14 -2.61
C LEU A 303 -0.76 6.38 -4.02
N SER A 304 -0.21 7.38 -4.69
CA SER A 304 -0.34 7.62 -6.14
C SER A 304 1.05 7.67 -6.75
N GLY A 305 1.47 6.61 -7.45
CA GLY A 305 2.83 6.47 -8.01
C GLY A 305 2.99 6.89 -9.47
N ARG A 306 1.99 7.56 -10.06
CA ARG A 306 1.98 7.95 -11.49
C ARG A 306 2.00 6.78 -12.47
N ILE A 307 1.38 5.65 -12.11
CA ILE A 307 1.22 4.48 -12.99
C ILE A 307 0.36 4.82 -14.21
N ASP A 308 -0.57 5.77 -14.09
CA ASP A 308 -1.33 6.34 -15.20
C ASP A 308 -0.41 6.85 -16.32
N VAL A 309 0.71 7.48 -15.95
CA VAL A 309 1.71 7.98 -16.91
C VAL A 309 2.44 6.83 -17.59
N LEU A 310 2.81 5.78 -16.83
CA LEU A 310 3.46 4.59 -17.38
C LEU A 310 2.57 3.89 -18.41
N ILE A 311 1.30 3.65 -18.08
CA ILE A 311 0.34 2.97 -18.96
C ILE A 311 0.05 3.80 -20.21
N ALA A 312 0.09 5.13 -20.11
CA ALA A 312 0.01 6.03 -21.26
C ALA A 312 1.30 6.10 -22.11
N GLY A 313 2.33 5.32 -21.79
CA GLY A 313 3.62 5.31 -22.49
C GLY A 313 4.55 6.47 -22.13
N GLY A 314 4.23 7.22 -21.08
CA GLY A 314 5.00 8.35 -20.59
C GLY A 314 6.03 7.99 -19.53
N TRP A 315 6.79 9.00 -19.09
CA TRP A 315 7.81 8.87 -18.05
C TRP A 315 7.48 9.74 -16.83
N SER A 316 7.62 9.19 -15.62
CA SER A 316 7.56 9.95 -14.37
C SER A 316 8.43 9.31 -13.28
N ASP A 317 9.01 10.17 -12.45
CA ASP A 317 9.72 9.84 -11.21
C ASP A 317 8.93 10.30 -9.96
N GLN A 318 7.76 10.90 -10.14
CA GLN A 318 6.99 11.50 -9.05
C GLN A 318 6.11 10.47 -8.36
N PHE A 319 5.88 10.67 -7.07
CA PHE A 319 4.84 9.99 -6.32
C PHE A 319 4.25 10.92 -5.26
N THR A 320 3.02 10.63 -4.85
CA THR A 320 2.35 11.32 -3.76
C THR A 320 1.84 10.29 -2.75
N VAL A 321 2.10 10.53 -1.46
CA VAL A 321 1.47 9.83 -0.35
C VAL A 321 0.60 10.84 0.38
N ARG A 322 -0.71 10.68 0.32
CA ARG A 322 -1.67 11.66 0.87
C ARG A 322 -2.63 10.99 1.85
N ARG A 323 -2.90 11.67 2.96
CA ARG A 323 -3.86 11.24 3.97
C ARG A 323 -5.28 11.45 3.47
N MET A 324 -6.16 10.48 3.74
CA MET A 324 -7.60 10.65 3.59
C MET A 324 -8.12 11.70 4.57
N GLU A 325 -9.08 12.50 4.13
CA GLU A 325 -9.79 13.48 4.97
C GLU A 325 -11.00 12.85 5.67
N VAL A 326 -11.61 11.83 5.05
CA VAL A 326 -12.73 11.08 5.65
C VAL A 326 -12.26 9.77 6.26
N GLY A 327 -12.37 9.71 7.60
CA GLY A 327 -11.93 8.60 8.43
C GLY A 327 -12.98 7.55 8.65
#